data_AF-A0AAN8REG7-F1
#
_entry.id   AF-A0AAN8REG7-F1
#
_cell.length_a   1.000
_cell.length_b   1.000
_cell.length_c   1.000
_cell.angle_alpha   90.00
_cell.angle_beta   90.00
_cell.angle_gamma   90.00
#
_symmetry.space_group_name_H-M   'P 1'
#
loop_
_entity.id
_entity.type
_entity.pdbx_description
1 polymer ?
#
loop_
_entity_poly.entity_id
_entity_poly.type
_entity_poly.pdbx_seq_one_letter_code
_entity_poly.pdbx_strand_id
1 'polypeptide(L)'
;MVKVTIYSSGAHYGPLKPAAPLRYDMRDVTNPPRQLRGSMDGRSKKLRDHLMNDKDFIALLETIQNDILQEIERLEKLECGKGKEVNVGVEGDKEAAPTQEIQQGRDEAEQKCSIDAELHDKGNVPPDEEETASEASISGDQCDSDNENGPTIFVNCFCQLGRHRSASMVEALARLKWPAGTDIEVIHRDIDKDRRSSGKQKRVGKSSRMRGDNGFAED
;
A
#
# COMPACT_ATOMS: atom_id res chain seq x y z
N MET A 1 1.97 -15.57 -17.69
CA MET A 1 2.54 -15.39 -16.33
C MET A 1 2.06 -14.05 -15.85
N VAL A 2 1.27 -14.02 -14.78
CA VAL A 2 0.68 -12.78 -14.25
C VAL A 2 1.66 -12.20 -13.24
N LYS A 3 1.97 -10.91 -13.36
CA LYS A 3 2.80 -10.20 -12.39
C LYS A 3 1.91 -9.41 -11.43
N VAL A 4 2.16 -9.50 -10.13
CA VAL A 4 1.46 -8.72 -9.11
C VAL A 4 2.48 -7.88 -8.37
N THR A 5 2.41 -6.57 -8.55
CA THR A 5 3.27 -5.62 -7.83
C THR A 5 2.47 -4.99 -6.70
N ILE A 6 2.91 -5.24 -5.47
CA ILE A 6 2.26 -4.78 -4.26
C ILE A 6 3.11 -3.69 -3.60
N TYR A 7 2.55 -2.50 -3.49
CA TYR A 7 3.18 -1.33 -2.89
C TYR A 7 2.74 -1.13 -1.45
N SER A 8 3.69 -0.76 -0.59
CA SER A 8 3.37 -0.13 0.69
C SER A 8 3.65 1.37 0.64
N SER A 9 2.68 2.18 1.05
CA SER A 9 2.81 3.64 1.04
C SER A 9 2.18 4.34 2.26
N GLY A 10 2.46 5.63 2.40
CA GLY A 10 1.97 6.53 3.43
C GLY A 10 1.10 7.63 2.82
N ALA A 11 -0.11 7.81 3.34
CA ALA A 11 -1.03 8.87 2.93
C ALA A 11 -0.40 10.27 3.05
N HIS A 12 0.47 10.47 4.03
CA HIS A 12 1.21 11.73 4.23
C HIS A 12 2.02 12.15 3.00
N TYR A 13 2.53 11.21 2.20
CA TYR A 13 3.36 11.52 1.02
C TYR A 13 2.56 11.53 -0.29
N GLY A 14 1.22 11.56 -0.21
CA GLY A 14 0.33 11.58 -1.36
C GLY A 14 0.10 10.21 -2.02
N PRO A 15 -0.80 10.14 -3.02
CA PRO A 15 -1.10 8.91 -3.74
C PRO A 15 0.08 8.41 -4.58
N LEU A 16 0.06 7.13 -4.97
CA LEU A 16 1.01 6.60 -5.95
C LEU A 16 0.78 7.25 -7.32
N LYS A 17 1.87 7.40 -8.07
CA LYS A 17 1.89 7.85 -9.46
C LYS A 17 2.68 6.81 -10.26
N PRO A 18 2.04 6.00 -11.15
CA PRO A 18 0.60 5.95 -11.41
C PRO A 18 -0.22 5.40 -10.24
N ALA A 19 -1.52 5.67 -10.23
CA ALA A 19 -2.43 5.14 -9.21
C ALA A 19 -2.64 3.63 -9.42
N ALA A 20 -2.52 2.86 -8.34
CA ALA A 20 -2.87 1.45 -8.37
C ALA A 20 -4.41 1.29 -8.45
N PRO A 21 -4.93 0.35 -9.24
CA PRO A 21 -6.37 0.04 -9.29
C PRO A 21 -6.89 -0.50 -7.96
N LEU A 22 -6.14 -1.38 -7.30
CA LEU A 22 -6.50 -1.91 -5.97
C LEU A 22 -5.81 -1.09 -4.88
N ARG A 23 -6.60 -0.49 -3.98
CA ARG A 23 -6.11 0.40 -2.92
C ARG A 23 -6.77 0.10 -1.59
N TYR A 24 -5.96 -0.09 -0.55
CA TYR A 24 -6.43 -0.47 0.78
C TYR A 24 -5.88 0.46 1.84
N ASP A 25 -6.79 1.03 2.65
CA ASP A 25 -6.44 1.87 3.79
C ASP A 25 -6.21 1.00 5.03
N MET A 26 -5.00 1.10 5.58
CA MET A 26 -4.55 0.37 6.76
C MET A 26 -4.61 1.24 8.01
N ARG A 27 -5.26 2.41 7.98
CA ARG A 27 -5.35 3.32 9.13
C ARG A 27 -6.37 2.85 10.17
N ASP A 28 -7.34 2.04 9.77
CA ASP A 28 -8.38 1.50 10.66
C ASP A 28 -7.89 0.28 11.45
N VAL A 29 -6.84 -0.40 10.97
CA VAL A 29 -6.20 -1.50 11.70
C VAL A 29 -5.48 -0.99 12.95
N THR A 30 -5.47 -1.81 14.01
CA THR A 30 -4.75 -1.58 15.27
C THR A 30 -3.36 -0.99 15.06
N ASN A 31 -3.11 0.13 15.73
CA ASN A 31 -1.82 0.80 15.67
C ASN A 31 -0.81 0.07 16.56
N PRO A 32 0.35 -0.37 16.04
CA PRO A 32 1.32 -1.09 16.85
C PRO A 32 1.90 -0.23 17.99
N PRO A 33 2.33 -0.85 19.10
CA PRO A 33 2.82 -0.14 20.28
C PRO A 33 4.03 0.72 19.97
N ARG A 34 4.16 1.84 20.69
CA ARG A 34 5.18 2.87 20.45
C ARG A 34 6.61 2.32 20.40
N GLN A 35 6.92 1.34 21.25
CA GLN A 35 8.25 0.70 21.31
C GLN A 35 8.61 0.01 19.99
N LEU A 36 7.66 -0.70 19.38
CA LEU A 36 7.86 -1.34 18.08
C LEU A 36 7.94 -0.30 16.96
N ARG A 37 7.11 0.74 17.02
CA ARG A 37 7.11 1.81 16.00
C ARG A 37 8.41 2.62 15.94
N GLY A 38 9.04 2.85 17.09
CA GLY A 38 10.26 3.65 17.17
C GLY A 38 11.51 2.94 16.63
N SER A 39 11.55 1.62 16.72
CA SER A 39 12.75 0.82 16.43
C SER A 39 12.65 -0.05 15.18
N MET A 40 11.44 -0.40 14.74
CA MET A 40 11.22 -1.38 13.69
C MET A 40 10.31 -0.84 12.58
N ASP A 41 10.42 -1.42 11.39
CA ASP A 41 9.53 -1.21 10.25
C ASP A 41 8.73 -2.49 9.93
N GLY A 42 7.83 -2.40 8.95
CA GLY A 42 6.95 -3.49 8.53
C GLY A 42 7.61 -4.77 8.06
N ARG A 43 8.91 -4.75 7.74
CA ARG A 43 9.65 -5.95 7.34
C ARG A 43 10.05 -6.81 8.54
N SER A 44 10.09 -6.20 9.73
CA SER A 44 10.46 -6.90 10.94
C SER A 44 9.44 -7.98 11.32
N LYS A 45 9.95 -9.18 11.60
CA LYS A 45 9.11 -10.31 12.05
C LYS A 45 8.30 -9.94 13.29
N LYS A 46 8.93 -9.32 14.29
CA LYS A 46 8.28 -8.97 15.57
C LYS A 46 7.08 -8.03 15.40
N LEU A 47 7.20 -7.00 14.54
CA LEU A 47 6.10 -6.08 14.27
C LEU A 47 4.96 -6.78 13.53
N ARG A 48 5.29 -7.61 12.53
CA ARG A 48 4.31 -8.37 11.76
C ARG A 48 3.59 -9.40 12.63
N ASP A 49 4.31 -10.16 13.47
CA ASP A 49 3.71 -11.14 14.38
C ASP A 49 2.74 -10.47 15.36
N HIS A 50 3.03 -9.25 15.82
CA HIS A 50 2.11 -8.48 16.65
C HIS A 50 0.82 -8.11 15.89
N LEU A 51 0.93 -7.65 14.64
CA LEU A 51 -0.23 -7.32 13.80
C LEU A 51 -1.02 -8.57 13.38
N MET A 52 -0.36 -9.71 13.22
CA MET A 52 -1.02 -10.99 12.93
C MET A 52 -1.84 -11.55 14.09
N ASN A 53 -1.71 -11.00 15.30
CA ASN A 53 -2.60 -11.34 16.40
C ASN A 53 -3.90 -10.51 16.40
N ASP A 54 -3.99 -9.49 15.53
CA ASP A 54 -5.17 -8.66 15.38
C ASP A 54 -6.13 -9.26 14.34
N LYS A 55 -7.39 -9.39 14.72
CA LYS A 55 -8.43 -9.99 13.87
C LYS A 55 -8.75 -9.10 12.66
N ASP A 56 -8.75 -7.78 12.86
CA ASP A 56 -9.07 -6.83 11.79
C ASP A 56 -7.96 -6.82 10.73
N PHE A 57 -6.70 -6.99 11.16
CA PHE A 57 -5.57 -7.14 10.25
C PHE A 57 -5.67 -8.42 9.43
N ILE A 58 -6.03 -9.56 10.05
CA ILE A 58 -6.21 -10.83 9.35
C ILE A 58 -7.39 -10.76 8.36
N ALA A 59 -8.55 -10.24 8.79
CA ALA A 59 -9.73 -10.11 7.94
C ALA A 59 -9.44 -9.24 6.70
N LEU A 60 -8.69 -8.15 6.89
CA LEU A 60 -8.28 -7.29 5.78
C LEU A 60 -7.23 -7.97 4.88
N LEU A 61 -6.31 -8.75 5.44
CA LEU A 61 -5.34 -9.53 4.67
C LEU A 61 -6.05 -10.54 3.76
N GLU A 62 -7.03 -11.27 4.29
CA GLU A 62 -7.85 -12.24 3.53
C GLU A 62 -8.67 -11.55 2.45
N THR A 63 -9.25 -10.40 2.76
CA THR A 63 -9.99 -9.58 1.78
C THR A 63 -9.09 -9.18 0.61
N ILE A 64 -7.92 -8.61 0.89
CA ILE A 64 -6.95 -8.20 -0.15
C ILE A 64 -6.49 -9.41 -0.96
N GLN A 65 -6.22 -10.54 -0.31
CA GLN A 65 -5.82 -11.76 -0.99
C GLN A 65 -6.90 -12.22 -1.98
N ASN A 66 -8.15 -12.27 -1.55
CA ASN A 66 -9.26 -12.70 -2.40
C ASN A 66 -9.47 -11.76 -3.59
N ASP A 67 -9.38 -10.45 -3.40
CA ASP A 67 -9.50 -9.48 -4.49
C ASP A 67 -8.40 -9.67 -5.54
N ILE A 68 -7.15 -9.92 -5.10
CA ILE A 68 -6.04 -10.19 -6.02
C ILE A 68 -6.28 -11.50 -6.77
N LEU A 69 -6.75 -12.56 -6.09
CA LEU A 69 -7.04 -13.85 -6.73
C LEU A 69 -8.14 -13.72 -7.80
N GLN A 70 -9.20 -12.95 -7.51
CA GLN A 70 -10.25 -12.67 -8.49
C GLN A 70 -9.71 -11.93 -9.72
N GLU A 71 -8.80 -10.97 -9.50
CA GLU A 71 -8.20 -10.20 -10.59
C GLU A 71 -7.24 -11.05 -11.43
N ILE A 72 -6.49 -11.97 -10.81
CA ILE A 72 -5.68 -12.98 -11.52
C ILE A 72 -6.58 -13.84 -12.42
N GLU A 73 -7.66 -14.41 -11.86
CA GLU A 73 -8.59 -15.26 -12.61
C GLU A 73 -9.24 -14.50 -13.78
N ARG A 74 -9.60 -13.23 -13.56
CA ARG A 74 -10.15 -12.35 -14.60
C ARG A 74 -9.18 -12.16 -15.76
N LEU A 75 -7.88 -11.96 -15.47
CA LEU A 75 -6.85 -11.76 -16.49
C LEU A 75 -6.54 -13.06 -17.24
N GLU A 76 -6.49 -14.20 -16.56
CA GLU A 76 -6.29 -15.52 -17.19
C GLU A 76 -7.42 -15.87 -18.17
N LYS A 77 -8.67 -15.59 -17.81
CA LYS A 77 -9.83 -15.79 -18.70
C LYS A 77 -9.73 -14.96 -19.99
N LEU A 78 -9.21 -13.74 -19.90
CA LEU A 78 -9.02 -12.86 -21.05
C LEU A 78 -7.91 -13.34 -21.99
N GLU A 79 -6.84 -13.92 -21.46
CA GLU A 79 -5.77 -14.50 -22.29
C GLU A 79 -6.24 -15.74 -23.07
N CYS A 80 -7.10 -16.58 -22.47
CA CYS A 80 -7.67 -17.75 -23.15
C CYS A 80 -8.61 -17.38 -24.32
N GLY A 81 -9.25 -16.20 -24.26
CA GLY A 81 -10.15 -15.72 -25.31
C GLY A 81 -9.47 -15.15 -26.56
N LYS A 82 -8.21 -14.71 -26.47
CA LYS A 82 -7.50 -14.03 -27.59
C LYS A 82 -6.92 -15.00 -28.64
N GLY A 83 -7.01 -16.31 -28.44
CA GLY A 83 -6.48 -17.34 -29.33
C GLY A 83 -7.49 -18.01 -30.28
N LYS A 84 -8.74 -17.53 -30.37
CA LYS A 84 -9.79 -18.15 -31.20
C LYS A 84 -10.44 -17.14 -32.14
N GLU A 85 -9.80 -16.83 -33.27
CA GLU A 85 -10.54 -16.56 -34.51
C GLU A 85 -11.11 -17.91 -35.00
N VAL A 86 -12.20 -18.34 -34.37
CA VAL A 86 -12.97 -19.50 -34.81
C VAL A 86 -14.04 -18.98 -35.77
N ASN A 87 -13.78 -19.21 -37.05
CA ASN A 87 -14.75 -19.04 -38.12
C ASN A 87 -15.76 -20.19 -38.04
N VAL A 88 -16.85 -20.01 -37.28
CA VAL A 88 -17.98 -20.97 -37.27
C VAL A 88 -19.29 -20.19 -37.33
N GLY A 89 -20.02 -20.43 -38.43
CA GLY A 89 -21.31 -19.83 -38.72
C GLY A 89 -22.45 -20.40 -37.87
N VAL A 90 -23.39 -19.49 -37.59
CA VAL A 90 -24.85 -19.56 -37.81
C VAL A 90 -25.62 -20.76 -37.19
N GLU A 91 -26.36 -20.37 -36.14
CA GLU A 91 -27.76 -20.68 -35.75
C GLU A 91 -28.17 -21.98 -35.05
N GLY A 92 -29.01 -21.79 -34.02
CA GLY A 92 -29.92 -22.81 -33.46
C GLY A 92 -30.35 -22.55 -32.01
N ASP A 93 -31.50 -21.89 -31.83
CA ASP A 93 -32.23 -21.62 -30.59
C ASP A 93 -32.51 -22.83 -29.67
N LYS A 94 -32.57 -22.61 -28.34
CA LYS A 94 -33.77 -22.79 -27.47
C LYS A 94 -33.47 -22.81 -25.96
N GLU A 95 -34.02 -21.82 -25.27
CA GLU A 95 -34.92 -21.87 -24.10
C GLU A 95 -34.96 -23.15 -23.23
N ALA A 96 -34.65 -23.03 -21.93
CA ALA A 96 -35.52 -23.43 -20.79
C ALA A 96 -34.82 -23.24 -19.43
N ALA A 97 -35.50 -22.54 -18.52
CA ALA A 97 -35.22 -22.48 -17.08
C ALA A 97 -35.51 -23.82 -16.37
N PRO A 98 -35.01 -24.04 -15.13
CA PRO A 98 -35.94 -23.92 -14.00
C PRO A 98 -35.36 -23.44 -12.66
N THR A 99 -36.25 -22.75 -11.95
CA THR A 99 -36.31 -22.32 -10.54
C THR A 99 -36.19 -23.44 -9.50
N GLN A 100 -35.47 -23.21 -8.38
CA GLN A 100 -35.74 -23.62 -6.96
C GLN A 100 -34.80 -22.74 -6.07
N GLU A 101 -35.17 -21.86 -5.13
CA GLU A 101 -36.02 -21.88 -3.92
C GLU A 101 -35.55 -22.85 -2.81
N ILE A 102 -35.20 -22.28 -1.63
CA ILE A 102 -35.20 -22.76 -0.21
C ILE A 102 -34.15 -21.90 0.55
N GLN A 103 -34.43 -20.88 1.37
CA GLN A 103 -35.11 -20.74 2.68
C GLN A 103 -34.31 -21.13 3.96
N GLN A 104 -34.18 -20.12 4.85
CA GLN A 104 -34.01 -20.12 6.33
C GLN A 104 -32.59 -20.34 6.90
N GLY A 105 -32.06 -19.57 7.88
CA GLY A 105 -32.63 -18.53 8.73
C GLY A 105 -31.58 -17.93 9.70
N ARG A 106 -31.96 -16.80 10.35
CA ARG A 106 -31.71 -16.35 11.76
C ARG A 106 -30.30 -16.54 12.38
N ASP A 107 -29.67 -15.59 13.08
CA ASP A 107 -30.18 -14.77 14.18
C ASP A 107 -29.45 -13.42 14.33
N GLU A 108 -30.21 -12.45 14.83
CA GLU A 108 -29.80 -11.12 15.28
C GLU A 108 -29.11 -11.19 16.66
N ALA A 109 -28.07 -10.39 16.87
CA ALA A 109 -27.65 -9.96 18.21
C ALA A 109 -27.07 -8.56 18.14
N GLU A 110 -27.92 -7.59 18.47
CA GLU A 110 -27.57 -6.22 18.81
C GLU A 110 -26.62 -6.20 20.03
N GLN A 111 -25.58 -5.37 20.01
CA GLN A 111 -25.00 -4.88 21.26
C GLN A 111 -24.55 -3.42 21.16
N LYS A 112 -25.35 -2.56 21.80
CA LYS A 112 -25.09 -1.16 22.10
C LYS A 112 -23.98 -1.04 23.14
N CYS A 113 -23.02 -0.13 22.91
CA CYS A 113 -22.33 0.57 23.99
C CYS A 113 -22.23 2.06 23.64
N SER A 114 -23.12 2.83 24.26
CA SER A 114 -23.07 4.28 24.40
C SER A 114 -22.01 4.66 25.44
N ILE A 115 -21.14 5.60 25.11
CA ILE A 115 -20.44 6.40 26.12
C ILE A 115 -20.25 7.83 25.58
N ASP A 116 -20.98 8.75 26.20
CA ASP A 116 -20.80 10.19 26.12
C ASP A 116 -19.58 10.64 26.95
N ALA A 117 -18.84 11.65 26.47
CA ALA A 117 -18.33 12.78 27.27
C ALA A 117 -17.45 13.75 26.45
N GLU A 118 -17.92 15.00 26.38
CA GLU A 118 -17.22 16.30 26.52
C GLU A 118 -15.86 16.55 25.83
N LEU A 119 -15.80 17.48 24.87
CA LEU A 119 -15.68 18.96 24.98
C LEU A 119 -14.30 19.47 25.43
N HIS A 120 -13.63 20.19 24.50
CA HIS A 120 -12.79 21.38 24.64
C HIS A 120 -11.97 21.53 23.34
N ASP A 121 -11.57 22.69 22.82
CA ASP A 121 -11.86 24.12 22.94
C ASP A 121 -10.88 24.78 21.92
N LYS A 122 -11.34 25.82 21.22
CA LYS A 122 -10.61 26.90 20.49
C LYS A 122 -9.23 26.59 19.86
N GLY A 123 -9.02 26.73 18.55
CA GLY A 123 -9.28 27.90 17.73
C GLY A 123 -7.94 28.61 17.40
N ASN A 124 -7.58 28.75 16.12
CA ASN A 124 -7.03 29.98 15.53
C ASN A 124 -6.80 29.79 14.02
N VAL A 125 -7.34 30.72 13.22
CA VAL A 125 -7.11 30.90 11.78
C VAL A 125 -6.23 32.15 11.65
N PRO A 126 -5.24 32.17 10.74
CA PRO A 126 -5.27 33.24 9.75
C PRO A 126 -5.02 32.78 8.31
N PRO A 127 -5.52 33.55 7.32
CA PRO A 127 -5.35 33.34 5.89
C PRO A 127 -4.14 34.09 5.32
N ASP A 128 -3.58 33.61 4.21
CA ASP A 128 -2.79 34.37 3.22
C ASP A 128 -2.51 33.37 2.06
N GLU A 129 -3.24 33.41 0.94
CA GLU A 129 -3.02 34.28 -0.23
C GLU A 129 -1.60 34.16 -0.81
N GLU A 130 -1.46 33.45 -1.93
CA GLU A 130 -0.89 33.99 -3.18
C GLU A 130 -0.83 32.91 -4.27
N GLU A 131 -1.59 33.17 -5.32
CA GLU A 131 -1.59 32.54 -6.63
C GLU A 131 -0.24 32.78 -7.32
N THR A 132 0.42 31.71 -7.80
CA THR A 132 1.40 31.87 -8.89
C THR A 132 1.24 30.76 -9.92
N ALA A 133 0.72 31.18 -11.07
CA ALA A 133 0.68 30.43 -12.30
C ALA A 133 2.10 30.10 -12.79
N SER A 134 2.29 28.90 -13.33
CA SER A 134 3.12 28.73 -14.53
C SER A 134 2.78 27.42 -15.23
N GLU A 135 2.31 27.59 -16.45
CA GLU A 135 1.94 26.57 -17.39
C GLU A 135 3.21 26.14 -18.13
N ALA A 136 3.58 24.88 -18.01
CA ALA A 136 4.59 24.26 -18.85
C ALA A 136 4.04 22.93 -19.36
N SER A 137 3.42 23.01 -20.54
CA SER A 137 3.15 21.90 -21.42
C SER A 137 4.42 21.09 -21.63
N ILE A 138 4.43 19.86 -21.12
CA ILE A 138 5.35 18.81 -21.58
C ILE A 138 4.46 17.70 -22.13
N SER A 139 4.18 17.83 -23.43
CA SER A 139 3.87 16.72 -24.32
C SER A 139 5.07 15.78 -24.34
N GLY A 140 4.98 14.70 -23.55
CA GLY A 140 5.93 13.60 -23.58
C GLY A 140 5.23 12.37 -24.14
N ASP A 141 5.52 12.09 -25.41
CA ASP A 141 5.32 10.83 -26.13
C ASP A 141 5.08 9.61 -25.22
N GLN A 142 3.93 8.97 -25.44
CA GLN A 142 3.75 7.56 -25.11
C GLN A 142 4.74 6.74 -25.93
N CYS A 143 5.84 6.34 -25.29
CA CYS A 143 6.56 5.17 -25.73
C CYS A 143 5.81 3.93 -25.25
N ASP A 144 4.95 3.38 -26.11
CA ASP A 144 4.49 1.98 -26.02
C ASP A 144 5.70 1.05 -26.28
N SER A 145 6.57 0.94 -25.28
CA SER A 145 7.71 0.02 -25.28
C SER A 145 7.39 -1.19 -24.42
N ASP A 146 7.61 -2.36 -25.00
CA ASP A 146 7.87 -3.65 -24.34
C ASP A 146 6.66 -4.42 -23.81
N ASN A 147 5.83 -4.90 -24.75
CA ASN A 147 4.77 -5.90 -24.50
C ASN A 147 5.33 -7.33 -24.33
N GLU A 148 6.53 -7.49 -23.74
CA GLU A 148 7.04 -8.78 -23.26
C GLU A 148 6.70 -9.02 -21.78
N ASN A 149 6.22 -7.99 -21.08
CA ASN A 149 5.76 -8.15 -19.70
C ASN A 149 4.29 -8.58 -19.73
N GLY A 150 4.02 -9.79 -19.24
CA GLY A 150 2.66 -10.31 -19.08
C GLY A 150 1.74 -9.37 -18.26
N PRO A 151 0.44 -9.69 -18.19
CA PRO A 151 -0.55 -8.86 -17.50
C PRO A 151 -0.10 -8.58 -16.06
N THR A 152 -0.09 -7.29 -15.71
CA THR A 152 0.42 -6.81 -14.41
C THR A 152 -0.72 -6.21 -13.57
N ILE A 153 -0.85 -6.69 -12.34
CA ILE A 153 -1.78 -6.16 -11.32
C ILE A 153 -0.98 -5.26 -10.38
N PHE A 154 -1.46 -4.04 -10.16
CA PHE A 154 -0.88 -3.13 -9.17
C PHE A 154 -1.78 -3.01 -7.95
N VAL A 155 -1.21 -3.21 -6.77
CA VAL A 155 -1.92 -3.14 -5.49
C VAL A 155 -1.22 -2.13 -4.59
N ASN A 156 -1.96 -1.27 -3.91
CA ASN A 156 -1.41 -0.32 -2.95
C ASN A 156 -2.05 -0.46 -1.58
N CYS A 157 -1.26 -0.91 -0.61
CA CYS A 157 -1.61 -0.84 0.80
C CYS A 157 -1.01 0.45 1.39
N PHE A 158 -1.82 1.30 2.01
CA PHE A 158 -1.33 2.55 2.59
C PHE A 158 -1.74 2.75 4.04
N CYS A 159 -0.85 3.35 4.85
CA CYS A 159 -1.18 3.80 6.21
C CYS A 159 -0.81 5.28 6.34
N GLN A 160 -0.71 5.82 7.55
CA GLN A 160 -0.36 7.24 7.72
C GLN A 160 1.03 7.59 7.14
N LEU A 161 2.06 6.85 7.54
CA LEU A 161 3.47 7.16 7.19
C LEU A 161 4.13 6.09 6.30
N GLY A 162 3.44 5.01 5.97
CA GLY A 162 3.98 3.96 5.08
C GLY A 162 5.07 3.06 5.67
N ARG A 163 5.36 3.16 6.98
CA ARG A 163 6.50 2.45 7.61
C ARG A 163 6.14 1.18 8.38
N HIS A 164 4.91 1.04 8.87
CA HIS A 164 4.53 -0.01 9.83
C HIS A 164 3.43 -0.92 9.30
N ARG A 165 2.17 -0.49 9.40
CA ARG A 165 0.99 -1.31 9.08
C ARG A 165 0.96 -1.73 7.61
N SER A 166 1.06 -0.77 6.69
CA SER A 166 1.06 -1.08 5.25
C SER A 166 2.26 -1.93 4.83
N ALA A 167 3.46 -1.64 5.33
CA ALA A 167 4.62 -2.45 5.03
C ALA A 167 4.51 -3.89 5.58
N SER A 168 3.93 -4.06 6.78
CA SER A 168 3.69 -5.40 7.35
C SER A 168 2.65 -6.19 6.56
N MET A 169 1.60 -5.51 6.08
CA MET A 169 0.55 -6.12 5.26
C MET A 169 1.12 -6.65 3.94
N VAL A 170 1.92 -5.84 3.24
CA VAL A 170 2.52 -6.28 1.98
C VAL A 170 3.52 -7.43 2.17
N GLU A 171 4.31 -7.39 3.24
CA GLU A 171 5.21 -8.48 3.63
C GLU A 171 4.48 -9.76 4.02
N ALA A 172 3.26 -9.64 4.54
CA ALA A 172 2.39 -10.76 4.82
C ALA A 172 1.85 -11.38 3.53
N LEU A 173 1.32 -10.56 2.62
CA LEU A 173 0.80 -10.99 1.31
C LEU A 173 1.85 -11.76 0.50
N ALA A 174 3.10 -11.28 0.48
CA ALA A 174 4.18 -11.95 -0.26
C ALA A 174 4.57 -13.32 0.30
N ARG A 175 4.16 -13.66 1.52
CA ARG A 175 4.41 -14.97 2.14
C ARG A 175 3.28 -15.96 1.92
N LEU A 176 2.14 -15.51 1.39
CA LEU A 176 1.01 -16.37 1.09
C LEU A 176 1.31 -17.26 -0.12
N LYS A 177 0.51 -18.32 -0.27
CA LYS A 177 0.57 -19.18 -1.45
C LYS A 177 -0.23 -18.54 -2.57
N TRP A 178 0.41 -18.37 -3.71
CA TRP A 178 -0.18 -17.83 -4.93
C TRP A 178 -0.30 -18.92 -6.00
N PRO A 179 -1.24 -18.80 -6.94
CA PRO A 179 -1.38 -19.73 -8.07
C PRO A 179 -0.08 -19.86 -8.87
N ALA A 180 0.13 -21.01 -9.49
CA ALA A 180 1.31 -21.24 -10.33
C ALA A 180 1.34 -20.23 -11.50
N GLY A 181 2.54 -19.73 -11.84
CA GLY A 181 2.67 -18.72 -12.90
C GLY A 181 2.29 -17.30 -12.48
N THR A 182 2.10 -17.06 -11.18
CA THR A 182 2.00 -15.72 -10.57
C THR A 182 3.35 -15.31 -9.99
N ASP A 183 3.83 -14.12 -10.34
CA ASP A 183 5.03 -13.51 -9.77
C ASP A 183 4.65 -12.34 -8.85
N ILE A 184 5.16 -12.36 -7.61
CA ILE A 184 4.84 -11.33 -6.61
C ILE A 184 6.05 -10.44 -6.38
N GLU A 185 5.88 -9.15 -6.67
CA GLU A 185 6.88 -8.12 -6.40
C GLU A 185 6.41 -7.21 -5.27
N VAL A 186 7.26 -6.98 -4.27
CA VAL A 186 6.98 -6.09 -3.14
C VAL A 186 7.84 -4.83 -3.22
N ILE A 187 7.21 -3.67 -3.12
CA ILE A 187 7.88 -2.37 -3.18
C ILE A 187 7.48 -1.48 -2.00
N HIS A 188 8.46 -1.02 -1.20
CA HIS A 188 8.20 -0.16 -0.05
C HIS A 188 8.58 1.30 -0.33
N ARG A 189 7.64 2.06 -0.93
CA ARG A 189 7.86 3.44 -1.39
C ARG A 189 8.56 4.34 -0.36
N ASP A 190 8.11 4.28 0.88
CA ASP A 190 8.53 5.23 1.92
C ASP A 190 9.65 4.70 2.82
N ILE A 191 9.91 3.38 2.81
CA ILE A 191 11.01 2.78 3.59
C ILE A 191 12.31 2.79 2.78
N ASP A 192 12.22 2.53 1.47
CA ASP A 192 13.42 2.38 0.64
C ASP A 192 14.08 3.72 0.30
N LYS A 193 13.33 4.84 0.40
CA LYS A 193 13.85 6.21 0.23
C LYS A 193 14.73 6.67 1.39
N ASP A 194 14.34 6.37 2.63
CA ASP A 194 15.05 6.80 3.84
C ASP A 194 16.49 6.23 3.93
N ARG A 195 16.72 5.05 3.34
CA ARG A 195 18.06 4.44 3.31
C ARG A 195 18.97 5.05 2.25
N ARG A 196 18.41 5.58 1.15
CA ARG A 196 19.20 6.19 0.07
C ARG A 196 19.68 7.60 0.42
N SER A 197 18.91 8.36 1.21
CA SER A 197 19.28 9.70 1.66
C SER A 197 20.27 9.71 2.85
N SER A 198 20.22 8.70 3.72
CA SER A 198 21.10 8.59 4.90
C SER A 198 22.55 8.17 4.59
N GLY A 199 22.84 7.70 3.37
CA GLY A 199 24.19 7.37 2.91
C GLY A 199 25.07 8.57 2.54
N LYS A 200 24.53 9.81 2.52
CA LYS A 200 25.34 11.02 2.32
C LYS A 200 26.12 11.31 3.60
N GLN A 201 27.31 10.71 3.67
CA GLN A 201 28.32 10.89 4.70
C GLN A 201 28.32 12.33 5.23
N LYS A 202 28.00 12.47 6.53
CA LYS A 202 28.55 13.55 7.36
C LYS A 202 30.04 13.60 7.05
N ARG A 203 30.48 14.56 6.23
CA ARG A 203 31.88 14.98 6.25
C ARG A 203 32.11 15.43 7.68
N VAL A 204 32.80 14.57 8.43
CA VAL A 204 33.33 14.87 9.75
C VAL A 204 34.27 16.05 9.54
N GLY A 205 33.73 17.26 9.68
CA GLY A 205 34.50 18.47 9.78
C GLY A 205 35.43 18.28 10.97
N LYS A 206 36.70 18.04 10.67
CA LYS A 206 37.79 17.96 11.63
C LYS A 206 37.70 19.18 12.54
N SER A 207 37.36 18.91 13.79
CA SER A 207 37.91 19.56 14.97
C SER A 207 39.31 20.12 14.69
N SER A 208 39.38 21.42 14.39
CA SER A 208 40.58 22.22 14.51
C SER A 208 40.52 22.87 15.89
N ARG A 209 41.01 22.13 16.89
CA ARG A 209 41.39 22.69 18.20
C ARG A 209 42.53 23.68 17.97
N MET A 210 42.20 24.95 17.79
CA MET A 210 43.14 26.03 18.04
C MET A 210 43.25 26.21 19.55
N ARG A 211 44.27 25.60 20.14
CA ARG A 211 44.83 26.04 21.42
C ARG A 211 45.73 27.24 21.09
N GLY A 212 45.32 28.45 21.48
CA GLY A 212 46.22 29.57 21.76
C GLY A 212 45.98 29.92 23.23
N ASP A 213 46.84 29.46 24.13
CA ASP A 213 48.06 30.12 24.59
C ASP A 213 47.73 31.31 25.50
N ASN A 214 47.70 31.03 26.81
CA ASN A 214 47.52 32.00 27.88
C ASN A 214 48.90 32.56 28.26
N GLY A 215 49.20 33.78 27.81
CA GLY A 215 50.31 34.57 28.32
C GLY A 215 49.98 35.15 29.71
N PHE A 216 50.66 34.64 30.73
CA PHE A 216 50.70 35.19 32.08
C PHE A 216 51.91 36.14 32.15
N ALA A 217 51.65 37.45 32.24
CA ALA A 217 52.66 38.45 32.54
C ALA A 217 52.34 39.05 33.92
N GLU A 218 53.26 38.85 34.86
CA GLU A 218 53.29 39.48 36.18
C GLU A 218 53.99 40.84 36.04
N ASP A 219 53.38 41.88 36.62
CA ASP A 219 54.07 43.08 37.15
C ASP A 219 53.32 43.51 38.43
#